data_AF-A0A2R3MXY8-F1
#
_entry.id   AF-A0A2R3MXY8-F1
#
_cell.length_a   1.000
_cell.length_b   1.000
_cell.length_c   1.000
_cell.angle_alpha   90.00
_cell.angle_beta   90.00
_cell.angle_gamma   90.00
#
_symmetry.space_group_name_H-M   'P 1'
#
loop_
_entity.id
_entity.type
_entity.pdbx_description
1 polymer ?
#
loop_
_entity_poly.entity_id
_entity_poly.type
_entity_poly.pdbx_seq_one_letter_code
_entity_poly.pdbx_strand_id
1 'polypeptide(L)'
;MKITKKFIALIAVMAVTLGLFSNIDDASATTSKDGYNITVSNIQVSPGQVDVGSLASLKFDFNIETQSGNAMKPGDTINLSTNIGTMFGSLPTSEIAIFSDNGQQIATAVVTGTEVKITLGADFPADRNFLTGSIYTGARLKALDNGATDGNPVTKALTIEDANANVTFKVKAAAPGTGTGGIGPSPGARTINNRLLEKQGWPSGYDTAHIKLIGNQLGSLRLFNTYNKIDDAFGTYQEQTNLMLVDKIPHNGVIDIDTISFTAVRYNWAEVPAGGNPHYTSAAAGTVMPIESGSNWLPVSQYFTQITQSSSDTYDSFYAKIKAQKLSYGVFRELVIGKTKYKNII
;
A
#
# COMPACT_ATOMS: atom_id res chain seq x y z
N MET A 1 -13.35 -38.19 38.12
CA MET A 1 -13.83 -36.80 38.06
C MET A 1 -12.67 -35.86 38.40
N LYS A 2 -12.02 -35.28 37.39
CA LYS A 2 -11.06 -34.16 37.55
C LYS A 2 -11.30 -33.22 36.38
N ILE A 3 -12.16 -32.24 36.61
CA ILE A 3 -12.47 -31.16 35.67
C ILE A 3 -11.33 -30.15 35.82
N THR A 4 -10.30 -30.27 34.99
CA THR A 4 -9.24 -29.28 34.95
C THR A 4 -9.72 -28.14 34.05
N LYS A 5 -10.18 -27.05 34.69
CA LYS A 5 -10.52 -25.78 34.04
C LYS A 5 -9.30 -25.29 33.24
N LYS A 6 -9.38 -25.31 31.91
CA LYS A 6 -8.41 -24.61 31.07
C LYS A 6 -8.74 -23.12 31.10
N PHE A 7 -7.87 -22.35 31.75
CA PHE A 7 -7.88 -20.89 31.70
C PHE A 7 -7.58 -20.44 30.27
N ILE A 8 -8.49 -19.66 29.68
CA ILE A 8 -8.26 -18.90 28.45
C ILE A 8 -7.36 -17.72 28.83
N ALA A 9 -6.13 -17.71 28.33
CA ALA A 9 -5.29 -16.53 28.32
C ALA A 9 -5.24 -16.00 26.88
N LEU A 10 -6.20 -15.13 26.57
CA LEU A 10 -6.20 -14.31 25.36
C LEU A 10 -5.20 -13.17 25.58
N ILE A 11 -4.05 -13.21 24.91
CA ILE A 11 -3.20 -12.02 24.74
C ILE A 11 -2.93 -11.88 23.25
N ALA A 12 -3.83 -11.15 22.59
CA ALA A 12 -3.65 -10.67 21.23
C ALA A 12 -2.54 -9.62 21.22
N VAL A 13 -1.45 -9.88 20.49
CA VAL A 13 -0.51 -8.82 20.09
C VAL A 13 -1.07 -8.17 18.82
N MET A 14 -1.96 -7.21 19.04
CA MET A 14 -2.50 -6.31 18.02
C MET A 14 -1.43 -5.25 17.72
N ALA A 15 -0.89 -5.25 16.50
CA ALA A 15 -0.26 -4.06 15.92
C ALA A 15 -1.23 -3.49 14.87
N VAL A 16 -1.82 -2.35 15.22
CA VAL A 16 -2.89 -1.66 14.50
C VAL A 16 -2.40 -1.09 13.17
N THR A 17 -3.03 -1.50 12.07
CA THR A 17 -3.40 -0.62 10.94
C THR A 17 -4.86 -0.91 10.59
N LEU A 18 -5.77 -0.34 11.39
CA LEU A 18 -7.20 -0.28 11.08
C LEU A 18 -7.43 0.85 10.08
N GLY A 19 -7.69 0.45 8.84
CA GLY A 19 -8.21 1.30 7.79
C GLY A 19 -8.79 0.45 6.68
N LEU A 20 -10.13 0.29 6.71
CA LEU A 20 -10.99 -0.23 5.63
C LEU A 20 -11.13 -1.75 5.45
N PHE A 21 -11.31 -2.50 6.53
CA PHE A 21 -12.13 -3.71 6.48
C PHE A 21 -13.50 -3.37 7.09
N SER A 22 -14.51 -3.14 6.25
CA SER A 22 -15.90 -3.06 6.72
C SER A 22 -16.35 -4.46 7.13
N ASN A 23 -16.96 -4.58 8.31
CA ASN A 23 -17.52 -5.83 8.84
C ASN A 23 -18.48 -6.44 7.81
N ILE A 24 -18.06 -7.51 7.15
CA ILE A 24 -18.92 -8.42 6.40
C ILE A 24 -19.22 -9.54 7.39
N ASP A 25 -20.50 -9.94 7.51
CA ASP A 25 -21.03 -10.92 8.46
C ASP A 25 -20.04 -12.06 8.79
N ASP A 26 -19.89 -12.37 10.09
CA ASP A 26 -19.05 -13.45 10.64
C ASP A 26 -19.55 -14.82 10.15
N ALA A 27 -19.34 -15.13 8.88
CA ALA A 27 -19.56 -16.45 8.32
C ALA A 27 -18.39 -17.35 8.73
N SER A 28 -18.53 -17.95 9.90
CA SER A 28 -17.70 -19.07 10.34
C SER A 28 -18.36 -20.38 9.93
N ALA A 29 -17.59 -21.29 9.36
CA ALA A 29 -18.05 -22.64 9.07
C ALA A 29 -16.97 -23.66 9.41
N THR A 30 -17.40 -24.86 9.81
CA THR A 30 -16.52 -25.99 10.08
C THR A 30 -16.81 -27.11 9.09
N THR A 31 -15.77 -27.54 8.39
CA THR A 31 -15.80 -28.62 7.40
C THR A 31 -14.94 -29.77 7.88
N SER A 32 -15.47 -31.00 7.83
CA SER A 32 -14.71 -32.22 8.15
C SER A 32 -14.20 -32.85 6.86
N LYS A 33 -12.89 -32.88 6.65
CA LYS A 33 -12.26 -33.30 5.41
C LYS A 33 -10.86 -33.86 5.67
N ASP A 34 -10.50 -34.93 4.94
CA ASP A 34 -9.16 -35.54 4.94
C ASP A 34 -8.60 -35.85 6.35
N GLY A 35 -9.48 -36.23 7.30
CA GLY A 35 -9.08 -36.53 8.67
C GLY A 35 -8.83 -35.29 9.55
N TYR A 36 -9.29 -34.12 9.12
CA TYR A 36 -9.23 -32.86 9.86
C TYR A 36 -10.63 -32.25 10.04
N ASN A 37 -10.80 -31.47 11.11
CA ASN A 37 -11.90 -30.51 11.27
C ASN A 37 -11.32 -29.12 11.00
N ILE A 38 -11.77 -28.49 9.92
CA ILE A 38 -11.28 -27.22 9.43
C ILE A 38 -12.34 -26.17 9.67
N THR A 39 -12.07 -25.23 10.57
CA THR A 39 -12.91 -24.04 10.75
C THR A 39 -12.29 -22.86 10.03
N VAL A 40 -13.05 -22.22 9.17
CA VAL A 40 -12.67 -20.96 8.51
C VAL A 40 -13.61 -19.86 8.98
N SER A 41 -13.06 -18.69 9.28
CA SER A 41 -13.82 -17.52 9.74
C SER A 41 -13.18 -16.22 9.28
N ASN A 42 -13.86 -15.10 9.57
CA ASN A 42 -13.34 -13.74 9.32
C ASN A 42 -12.87 -13.51 7.88
N ILE A 43 -13.58 -14.09 6.90
CA ILE A 43 -13.27 -13.89 5.49
C ILE A 43 -13.60 -12.43 5.12
N GLN A 44 -12.58 -11.68 4.71
CA GLN A 44 -12.68 -10.26 4.42
C GLN A 44 -11.97 -9.93 3.11
N VAL A 45 -12.65 -9.20 2.24
CA VAL A 45 -12.06 -8.61 1.04
C VAL A 45 -12.00 -7.09 1.20
N SER A 46 -10.83 -6.50 0.93
CA SER A 46 -10.65 -5.04 0.97
C SER A 46 -10.09 -4.51 -0.36
N PRO A 47 -10.73 -3.49 -0.96
CA PRO A 47 -11.99 -2.87 -0.51
C PRO A 47 -13.20 -3.82 -0.65
N GLY A 48 -14.23 -3.69 0.21
CA GLY A 48 -15.41 -4.56 0.17
C GLY A 48 -16.29 -4.38 -1.08
N GLN A 49 -16.17 -3.23 -1.74
CA GLN A 49 -16.62 -3.01 -3.11
C GLN A 49 -15.40 -2.82 -4.00
N VAL A 50 -15.21 -3.69 -4.99
CA VAL A 50 -14.03 -3.71 -5.84
C VAL A 50 -14.36 -3.23 -7.24
N ASP A 51 -13.61 -2.24 -7.72
CA ASP A 51 -13.69 -1.84 -9.11
C ASP A 51 -13.07 -2.93 -10.00
N VAL A 52 -13.76 -3.31 -11.07
CA VAL A 52 -13.26 -4.27 -12.07
C VAL A 52 -11.87 -3.84 -12.56
N GLY A 53 -10.95 -4.80 -12.62
CA GLY A 53 -9.56 -4.58 -13.02
C GLY A 53 -8.65 -3.98 -11.95
N SER A 54 -9.20 -3.55 -10.80
CA SER A 54 -8.43 -3.04 -9.67
C SER A 54 -7.97 -4.16 -8.74
N LEU A 55 -7.00 -3.86 -7.88
CA LEU A 55 -6.45 -4.82 -6.92
C LEU A 55 -7.29 -4.87 -5.64
N ALA A 56 -7.42 -6.06 -5.06
CA ALA A 56 -8.07 -6.31 -3.79
C ALA A 56 -7.23 -7.25 -2.91
N SER A 57 -7.36 -7.11 -1.61
CA SER A 57 -6.79 -8.01 -0.60
C SER A 57 -7.83 -8.99 -0.11
N LEU A 58 -7.40 -10.23 0.18
CA LEU A 58 -8.16 -11.20 0.96
C LEU A 58 -7.45 -11.46 2.29
N LYS A 59 -8.23 -11.49 3.38
CA LYS A 59 -7.84 -12.03 4.67
C LYS A 59 -8.87 -13.08 5.11
N PHE A 60 -8.43 -14.16 5.74
CA PHE A 60 -9.31 -15.05 6.51
C PHE A 60 -8.53 -15.72 7.63
N ASP A 61 -9.26 -16.15 8.66
CA ASP A 61 -8.71 -16.90 9.79
C ASP A 61 -9.09 -18.38 9.67
N PHE A 62 -8.25 -19.26 10.20
CA PHE A 62 -8.47 -20.70 10.16
C PHE A 62 -8.06 -21.37 11.48
N ASN A 63 -8.76 -22.45 11.82
CA ASN A 63 -8.40 -23.42 12.85
C ASN A 63 -8.54 -24.83 12.28
N ILE A 64 -7.47 -25.60 12.26
CA ILE A 64 -7.46 -26.98 11.78
C ILE A 64 -7.13 -27.88 12.94
N GLU A 65 -7.97 -28.86 13.23
CA GLU A 65 -7.77 -29.84 14.29
C GLU A 65 -7.77 -31.25 13.68
N THR A 66 -6.90 -32.14 14.15
CA THR A 66 -6.95 -33.54 13.71
C THR A 66 -8.17 -34.26 14.25
N GLN A 67 -8.76 -35.12 13.43
CA GLN A 67 -9.76 -36.08 13.89
C GLN A 67 -9.08 -37.20 14.68
N SER A 68 -9.85 -37.92 15.50
CA SER A 68 -9.33 -39.03 16.31
C SER A 68 -8.61 -40.06 15.43
N GLY A 69 -7.38 -40.40 15.79
CA GLY A 69 -6.53 -41.34 15.03
C GLY A 69 -5.68 -40.69 13.94
N ASN A 70 -5.83 -39.39 13.68
CA ASN A 70 -4.98 -38.62 12.77
C ASN A 70 -4.02 -37.72 13.56
N ALA A 71 -2.78 -37.58 13.11
CA ALA A 71 -1.74 -36.77 13.75
C ALA A 71 -1.06 -35.89 12.70
N MET A 72 -0.90 -34.61 13.01
CA MET A 72 -0.16 -33.67 12.15
C MET A 72 1.35 -33.93 12.29
N LYS A 73 2.05 -33.99 11.16
CA LYS A 73 3.49 -34.19 11.09
C LYS A 73 4.14 -33.15 10.18
N PRO A 74 5.40 -32.79 10.45
CA PRO A 74 6.20 -32.01 9.50
C PRO A 74 6.17 -32.61 8.10
N GLY A 75 5.92 -31.76 7.09
CA GLY A 75 5.78 -32.15 5.69
C GLY A 75 4.35 -32.48 5.26
N ASP A 76 3.40 -32.65 6.19
CA ASP A 76 1.99 -32.85 5.83
C ASP A 76 1.44 -31.65 5.04
N THR A 77 0.50 -31.93 4.14
CA THR A 77 -0.18 -30.90 3.34
C THR A 77 -1.68 -30.96 3.55
N ILE A 78 -2.28 -29.79 3.76
CA ILE A 78 -3.70 -29.61 4.07
C ILE A 78 -4.26 -28.64 3.02
N ASN A 79 -5.24 -29.10 2.24
CA ASN A 79 -5.79 -28.33 1.12
C ASN A 79 -7.19 -27.82 1.45
N LEU A 80 -7.34 -26.50 1.47
CA LEU A 80 -8.62 -25.83 1.64
C LEU A 80 -9.17 -25.48 0.26
N SER A 81 -10.38 -25.90 -0.07
CA SER A 81 -11.04 -25.56 -1.34
C SER A 81 -11.48 -24.09 -1.34
N THR A 82 -11.38 -23.41 -2.48
CA THR A 82 -11.84 -22.01 -2.63
C THR A 82 -12.28 -21.73 -4.07
N ASN A 83 -13.10 -20.70 -4.29
CA ASN A 83 -13.46 -20.23 -5.62
C ASN A 83 -12.76 -18.90 -6.01
N ILE A 84 -11.72 -18.49 -5.30
CA ILE A 84 -11.05 -17.19 -5.48
C ILE A 84 -10.66 -16.89 -6.94
N GLY A 85 -10.20 -17.89 -7.69
CA GLY A 85 -9.77 -17.75 -9.09
C GLY A 85 -10.90 -17.48 -10.08
N THR A 86 -12.16 -17.69 -9.67
CA THR A 86 -13.33 -17.33 -10.47
C THR A 86 -13.65 -15.83 -10.39
N MET A 87 -13.14 -15.16 -9.35
CA MET A 87 -13.42 -13.76 -9.05
C MET A 87 -12.19 -12.86 -9.25
N PHE A 88 -11.00 -13.41 -9.05
CA PHE A 88 -9.74 -12.67 -9.08
C PHE A 88 -8.67 -13.40 -9.91
N GLY A 89 -7.92 -12.63 -10.68
CA GLY A 89 -6.68 -13.05 -11.35
C GLY A 89 -5.42 -12.57 -10.59
N SER A 90 -4.24 -12.82 -11.16
CA SER A 90 -2.94 -12.39 -10.60
C SER A 90 -2.70 -12.84 -9.16
N LEU A 91 -3.08 -14.10 -8.85
CA LEU A 91 -2.96 -14.68 -7.51
C LEU A 91 -1.50 -14.66 -6.99
N PRO A 92 -1.29 -14.64 -5.66
CA PRO A 92 0.06 -14.63 -5.09
C PRO A 92 0.88 -15.82 -5.60
N THR A 93 2.04 -15.54 -6.18
CA THR A 93 2.98 -16.58 -6.65
C THR A 93 3.99 -17.00 -5.59
N SER A 94 4.09 -16.24 -4.49
CA SER A 94 4.98 -16.51 -3.36
C SER A 94 4.26 -17.22 -2.23
N GLU A 95 4.95 -18.12 -1.55
CA GLU A 95 4.45 -18.75 -0.32
C GLU A 95 4.24 -17.72 0.79
N ILE A 96 3.18 -17.92 1.58
CA ILE A 96 2.86 -17.12 2.76
C ILE A 96 3.35 -17.90 3.98
N ALA A 97 4.34 -17.37 4.69
CA ALA A 97 4.87 -18.00 5.90
C ALA A 97 3.90 -17.85 7.08
N ILE A 98 3.68 -18.95 7.82
CA ILE A 98 2.87 -19.01 9.03
C ILE A 98 3.79 -19.22 10.22
N PHE A 99 3.73 -18.31 11.19
CA PHE A 99 4.58 -18.30 12.36
C PHE A 99 3.81 -18.69 13.62
N SER A 100 4.48 -19.38 14.54
CA SER A 100 3.96 -19.60 15.89
C SER A 100 4.14 -18.36 16.77
N ASP A 101 3.57 -18.39 17.98
CA ASP A 101 3.60 -17.27 18.93
C ASP A 101 5.02 -16.83 19.33
N ASN A 102 6.02 -17.71 19.22
CA ASN A 102 7.42 -17.40 19.51
C ASN A 102 8.17 -16.78 18.30
N GLY A 103 7.51 -16.64 17.14
CA GLY A 103 8.07 -16.12 15.90
C GLY A 103 8.78 -17.13 15.01
N GLN A 104 8.72 -18.43 15.32
CA GLN A 104 9.24 -19.52 14.50
C GLN A 104 8.26 -19.88 13.39
N GLN A 105 8.75 -20.05 12.16
CA GLN A 105 7.93 -20.48 11.03
C GLN A 105 7.56 -21.95 11.18
N ILE A 106 6.27 -22.25 11.25
CA ILE A 106 5.75 -23.61 11.49
C ILE A 106 4.98 -24.18 10.30
N ALA A 107 4.61 -23.35 9.32
CA ALA A 107 3.97 -23.78 8.08
C ALA A 107 4.14 -22.73 6.98
N THR A 108 3.82 -23.11 5.75
CA THR A 108 3.66 -22.20 4.60
C THR A 108 2.30 -22.41 3.95
N ALA A 109 1.76 -21.38 3.31
CA ALA A 109 0.53 -21.46 2.53
C ALA A 109 0.73 -20.95 1.10
N VAL A 110 0.15 -21.64 0.13
CA VAL A 110 0.09 -21.23 -1.28
C VAL A 110 -1.36 -21.08 -1.68
N VAL A 111 -1.71 -19.91 -2.22
CA VAL A 111 -3.07 -19.60 -2.68
C VAL A 111 -3.13 -19.75 -4.19
N THR A 112 -3.95 -20.68 -4.66
CA THR A 112 -4.26 -20.90 -6.07
C THR A 112 -5.71 -20.52 -6.36
N GLY A 113 -6.14 -20.65 -7.62
CA GLY A 113 -7.51 -20.26 -8.01
C GLY A 113 -8.60 -21.13 -7.39
N THR A 114 -8.26 -22.36 -7.01
CA THR A 114 -9.21 -23.37 -6.53
C THR A 114 -8.88 -23.88 -5.14
N GLU A 115 -7.67 -23.64 -4.65
CA GLU A 115 -7.18 -24.23 -3.40
C GLU A 115 -6.24 -23.29 -2.65
N VAL A 116 -6.30 -23.31 -1.32
CA VAL A 116 -5.26 -22.83 -0.43
C VAL A 116 -4.56 -24.04 0.18
N LYS A 117 -3.33 -24.29 -0.26
CA LYS A 117 -2.51 -25.41 0.19
C LYS A 117 -1.61 -24.97 1.33
N ILE A 118 -1.77 -25.58 2.50
CA ILE A 118 -0.92 -25.37 3.68
C ILE A 118 0.04 -26.54 3.80
N THR A 119 1.33 -26.27 3.99
CA THR A 119 2.38 -27.28 4.20
C THR A 119 2.99 -27.09 5.58
N LEU A 120 3.01 -28.13 6.41
CA LEU A 120 3.61 -28.08 7.74
C LEU A 120 5.14 -28.08 7.63
N GLY A 121 5.79 -27.13 8.29
CA GLY A 121 7.24 -26.99 8.27
C GLY A 121 7.95 -28.00 9.16
N ALA A 122 9.27 -28.12 9.00
CA ALA A 122 10.13 -28.97 9.84
C ALA A 122 10.01 -28.68 11.34
N ASP A 123 9.71 -27.42 11.66
CA ASP A 123 9.60 -26.89 13.02
C ASP A 123 8.19 -27.02 13.62
N PHE A 124 7.25 -27.67 12.93
CA PHE A 124 5.92 -27.92 13.47
C PHE A 124 6.02 -28.87 14.70
N PRO A 125 5.46 -28.51 15.87
CA PRO A 125 5.66 -29.31 17.09
C PRO A 125 5.03 -30.71 16.97
N ALA A 126 5.81 -31.74 17.28
CA ALA A 126 5.41 -33.15 17.12
C ALA A 126 4.26 -33.59 18.04
N ASP A 127 3.98 -32.86 19.11
CA ASP A 127 2.90 -33.11 20.07
C ASP A 127 1.64 -32.27 19.79
N ARG A 128 1.65 -31.46 18.72
CA ARG A 128 0.55 -30.56 18.38
C ARG A 128 -0.37 -31.18 17.32
N ASN A 129 -1.66 -31.25 17.66
CA ASN A 129 -2.71 -31.79 16.79
C ASN A 129 -3.63 -30.71 16.19
N PHE A 130 -3.18 -29.45 16.22
CA PHE A 130 -3.94 -28.34 15.70
C PHE A 130 -3.03 -27.27 15.11
N LEU A 131 -3.54 -26.55 14.12
CA LEU A 131 -2.91 -25.38 13.52
C LEU A 131 -3.95 -24.26 13.42
N THR A 132 -3.67 -23.13 14.06
CA THR A 132 -4.48 -21.91 13.97
C THR A 132 -3.68 -20.82 13.32
N GLY A 133 -4.31 -19.99 12.51
CA GLY A 133 -3.65 -18.82 11.95
C GLY A 133 -4.57 -17.95 11.11
N SER A 134 -3.96 -17.02 10.41
CA SER A 134 -4.62 -16.16 9.42
C SER A 134 -3.83 -16.19 8.12
N ILE A 135 -4.52 -16.18 7.00
CA ILE A 135 -3.91 -16.02 5.69
C ILE A 135 -4.30 -14.65 5.16
N TYR A 136 -3.29 -13.94 4.67
CA TYR A 136 -3.44 -12.62 4.10
C TYR A 136 -2.69 -12.54 2.76
N THR A 137 -3.42 -12.27 1.67
CA THR A 137 -2.84 -12.29 0.31
C THR A 137 -2.10 -11.00 -0.05
N GLY A 138 -2.27 -9.92 0.71
CA GLY A 138 -2.00 -8.55 0.23
C GLY A 138 -2.94 -8.16 -0.93
N ALA A 139 -2.95 -6.91 -1.40
CA ALA A 139 -3.75 -6.57 -2.58
C ALA A 139 -3.03 -6.91 -3.87
N ARG A 140 -2.96 -8.22 -4.12
CA ARG A 140 -2.42 -8.80 -5.35
C ARG A 140 -3.53 -9.39 -6.22
N LEU A 141 -4.74 -9.54 -5.66
CA LEU A 141 -5.87 -10.14 -6.36
C LEU A 141 -6.46 -9.12 -7.34
N LYS A 142 -6.27 -9.32 -8.63
CA LYS A 142 -6.85 -8.45 -9.66
C LYS A 142 -8.30 -8.84 -9.91
N ALA A 143 -9.23 -7.94 -9.62
CA ALA A 143 -10.66 -8.20 -9.85
C ALA A 143 -10.96 -8.47 -11.33
N LEU A 144 -11.60 -9.59 -11.59
CA LEU A 144 -12.14 -9.93 -12.91
C LEU A 144 -13.49 -9.20 -13.12
N ASP A 145 -13.97 -9.19 -14.37
CA ASP A 145 -15.21 -8.50 -14.74
C ASP A 145 -16.42 -9.00 -13.95
N ASN A 146 -16.47 -10.31 -13.67
CA ASN A 146 -17.51 -10.96 -12.89
C ASN A 146 -18.96 -10.71 -13.37
N GLY A 147 -19.15 -10.19 -14.59
CA GLY A 147 -20.45 -9.79 -15.14
C GLY A 147 -20.94 -8.41 -14.70
N ALA A 148 -20.13 -7.64 -13.97
CA ALA A 148 -20.48 -6.26 -13.60
C ALA A 148 -20.49 -5.36 -14.84
N THR A 149 -21.49 -4.48 -14.93
CA THR A 149 -21.60 -3.48 -16.00
C THR A 149 -21.83 -2.08 -15.40
N ASP A 150 -21.71 -1.03 -16.21
CA ASP A 150 -21.91 0.34 -15.72
C ASP A 150 -23.30 0.51 -15.09
N GLY A 151 -23.36 1.15 -13.93
CA GLY A 151 -24.56 1.28 -13.10
C GLY A 151 -25.12 -0.01 -12.50
N ASN A 152 -24.55 -1.19 -12.81
CA ASN A 152 -25.07 -2.49 -12.40
C ASN A 152 -23.97 -3.33 -11.71
N PRO A 153 -23.76 -3.14 -10.40
CA PRO A 153 -22.80 -3.94 -9.63
C PRO A 153 -23.27 -5.39 -9.49
N VAL A 154 -22.31 -6.32 -9.39
CA VAL A 154 -22.57 -7.75 -9.19
C VAL A 154 -21.94 -8.21 -7.89
N THR A 155 -22.73 -8.83 -7.02
CA THR A 155 -22.26 -9.46 -5.78
C THR A 155 -22.10 -10.96 -5.97
N LYS A 156 -20.95 -11.51 -5.58
CA LYS A 156 -20.68 -12.95 -5.58
C LYS A 156 -20.18 -13.41 -4.22
N ALA A 157 -20.48 -14.67 -3.87
CA ALA A 157 -20.01 -15.29 -2.64
C ALA A 157 -18.62 -15.92 -2.85
N LEU A 158 -17.58 -15.31 -2.27
CA LEU A 158 -16.26 -15.92 -2.14
C LEU A 158 -16.34 -17.05 -1.12
N THR A 159 -15.95 -18.26 -1.48
CA THR A 159 -15.98 -19.42 -0.59
C THR A 159 -14.57 -19.88 -0.26
N ILE A 160 -14.40 -20.31 1.00
CA ILE A 160 -13.22 -21.02 1.48
C ILE A 160 -13.74 -22.15 2.36
N GLU A 161 -13.62 -23.38 1.87
CA GLU A 161 -14.41 -24.52 2.33
C GLU A 161 -15.91 -24.14 2.41
N ASP A 162 -16.59 -24.45 3.51
CA ASP A 162 -18.01 -24.12 3.69
C ASP A 162 -18.26 -22.67 4.14
N ALA A 163 -17.22 -21.91 4.49
CA ALA A 163 -17.34 -20.51 4.88
C ALA A 163 -17.42 -19.61 3.64
N ASN A 164 -18.19 -18.52 3.72
CA ASN A 164 -18.37 -17.62 2.59
C ASN A 164 -18.46 -16.15 2.98
N ALA A 165 -18.04 -15.26 2.09
CA ALA A 165 -18.23 -13.83 2.23
C ALA A 165 -18.66 -13.20 0.90
N ASN A 166 -19.54 -12.21 0.96
CA ASN A 166 -20.01 -11.52 -0.23
C ASN A 166 -19.01 -10.44 -0.68
N VAL A 167 -18.65 -10.46 -1.96
CA VAL A 167 -17.80 -9.47 -2.61
C VAL A 167 -18.59 -8.79 -3.71
N THR A 168 -18.62 -7.46 -3.71
CA THR A 168 -19.34 -6.68 -4.72
C THR A 168 -18.37 -6.11 -5.74
N PHE A 169 -18.56 -6.45 -7.00
CA PHE A 169 -17.79 -5.95 -8.14
C PHE A 169 -18.60 -4.86 -8.85
N LYS A 170 -17.94 -3.75 -9.19
CA LYS A 170 -18.55 -2.66 -9.96
C LYS A 170 -17.63 -2.19 -11.06
N VAL A 171 -18.20 -1.69 -12.15
CA VAL A 171 -17.41 -0.98 -13.14
C VAL A 171 -17.06 0.39 -12.55
N LYS A 172 -15.80 0.77 -12.63
CA LYS A 172 -15.36 2.11 -12.25
C LYS A 172 -16.16 3.11 -13.08
N ALA A 173 -16.93 3.97 -12.43
CA ALA A 173 -17.67 5.01 -13.13
C ALA A 173 -16.70 5.75 -14.06
N ALA A 174 -17.07 5.87 -15.34
CA ALA A 174 -16.34 6.75 -16.24
C ALA A 174 -16.31 8.12 -15.56
N ALA A 175 -15.11 8.65 -15.31
CA ALA A 175 -14.99 10.03 -14.87
C ALA A 175 -15.82 10.86 -15.85
N PRO A 176 -16.75 11.72 -15.39
CA PRO A 176 -17.70 12.40 -16.26
C PRO A 176 -16.99 12.96 -17.48
N GLY A 177 -17.32 12.42 -18.65
CA GLY A 177 -16.69 12.78 -19.91
C GLY A 177 -16.96 14.24 -20.21
N THR A 178 -15.87 15.01 -20.31
CA THR A 178 -15.61 16.00 -21.36
C THR A 178 -16.85 16.51 -22.10
N GLY A 179 -17.63 17.34 -21.41
CA GLY A 179 -18.53 18.27 -22.08
C GLY A 179 -17.70 19.27 -22.87
N THR A 180 -18.03 19.41 -24.15
CA THR A 180 -17.63 20.52 -25.01
C THR A 180 -17.69 21.85 -24.26
N GLY A 181 -16.53 22.51 -24.08
CA GLY A 181 -16.45 23.91 -23.66
C GLY A 181 -15.80 24.23 -22.31
N GLY A 182 -15.24 23.27 -21.57
CA GLY A 182 -14.50 23.57 -20.35
C GLY A 182 -13.56 22.44 -19.97
N ILE A 183 -12.32 22.77 -19.62
CA ILE A 183 -11.29 21.82 -19.17
C ILE A 183 -11.87 20.97 -18.03
N GLY A 184 -12.11 19.68 -18.29
CA GLY A 184 -12.67 18.75 -17.31
C GLY A 184 -11.76 18.57 -16.08
N PRO A 185 -12.24 17.94 -15.00
CA PRO A 185 -11.52 17.77 -13.73
C PRO A 185 -10.36 16.76 -13.78
N SER A 186 -9.80 16.55 -14.98
CA SER A 186 -8.44 16.06 -15.16
C SER A 186 -7.46 17.03 -14.48
N PRO A 187 -6.24 16.60 -14.09
CA PRO A 187 -5.15 17.46 -13.56
C PRO A 187 -4.73 18.69 -14.41
N GLY A 188 -5.54 19.13 -15.38
CA GLY A 188 -5.39 20.28 -16.26
C GLY A 188 -5.39 21.67 -15.59
N ALA A 189 -5.53 21.76 -14.27
CA ALA A 189 -5.37 23.01 -13.54
C ALA A 189 -4.68 22.81 -12.17
N ARG A 190 -3.68 21.92 -12.06
CA ARG A 190 -2.78 21.98 -10.89
C ARG A 190 -1.91 23.22 -11.03
N THR A 191 -2.44 24.37 -10.58
CA THR A 191 -1.61 25.54 -10.36
C THR A 191 -0.56 25.16 -9.34
N ILE A 192 0.67 25.55 -9.60
CA ILE A 192 1.76 25.25 -8.67
C ILE A 192 1.52 26.00 -7.35
N ASN A 193 2.08 25.49 -6.26
CA ASN A 193 1.96 26.14 -4.96
C ASN A 193 3.03 27.22 -4.84
N ASN A 194 2.72 28.35 -4.19
CA ASN A 194 3.71 29.37 -3.88
C ASN A 194 4.63 29.03 -2.69
N ARG A 195 4.53 27.81 -2.16
CA ARG A 195 5.37 27.31 -1.07
C ARG A 195 6.76 26.93 -1.57
N LEU A 196 7.74 27.14 -0.69
CA LEU A 196 9.13 26.73 -0.92
C LEU A 196 9.27 25.21 -1.09
N LEU A 197 8.45 24.45 -0.38
CA LEU A 197 8.45 22.99 -0.40
C LEU A 197 7.01 22.47 -0.44
N GLU A 198 6.79 21.48 -1.28
CA GLU A 198 5.57 20.69 -1.34
C GLU A 198 5.92 19.20 -1.42
N LYS A 199 5.15 18.37 -0.72
CA LYS A 199 5.20 16.92 -0.83
C LYS A 199 3.85 16.41 -1.31
N GLN A 200 3.87 15.67 -2.40
CA GLN A 200 2.70 14.97 -2.93
C GLN A 200 2.95 13.46 -2.82
N GLY A 201 1.89 12.72 -2.52
CA GLY A 201 1.91 11.26 -2.50
C GLY A 201 0.65 10.70 -3.12
N TRP A 202 0.78 9.64 -3.92
CA TRP A 202 -0.38 8.90 -4.42
C TRP A 202 -0.04 7.41 -4.53
N PRO A 203 -1.03 6.53 -4.33
CA PRO A 203 -0.84 5.10 -4.52
C PRO A 203 -0.52 4.82 -5.99
N SER A 204 0.47 3.96 -6.23
CA SER A 204 0.78 3.38 -7.54
C SER A 204 0.48 1.88 -7.60
N GLY A 205 0.26 1.30 -6.43
CA GLY A 205 -0.13 -0.07 -6.16
C GLY A 205 -0.64 -0.14 -4.72
N TYR A 206 -0.69 -1.36 -4.17
CA TYR A 206 -1.23 -1.57 -2.82
C TYR A 206 -0.25 -1.24 -1.70
N ASP A 207 1.00 -1.64 -1.88
CA ASP A 207 2.14 -1.40 -0.97
C ASP A 207 3.14 -0.41 -1.56
N THR A 208 2.86 0.13 -2.74
CA THR A 208 3.70 1.10 -3.42
C THR A 208 2.99 2.45 -3.52
N ALA A 209 3.70 3.50 -3.15
CA ALA A 209 3.28 4.87 -3.35
C ALA A 209 4.35 5.61 -4.15
N HIS A 210 3.90 6.47 -5.05
CA HIS A 210 4.77 7.50 -5.62
C HIS A 210 4.80 8.68 -4.66
N ILE A 211 6.01 9.10 -4.29
CA ILE A 211 6.26 10.31 -3.53
C ILE A 211 6.98 11.30 -4.43
N LYS A 212 6.42 12.50 -4.55
CA LYS A 212 7.01 13.63 -5.27
C LYS A 212 7.34 14.73 -4.27
N LEU A 213 8.60 15.10 -4.17
CA LEU A 213 9.08 16.25 -3.41
C LEU A 213 9.38 17.39 -4.38
N ILE A 214 8.72 18.53 -4.20
CA ILE A 214 8.87 19.70 -5.07
C ILE A 214 9.46 20.84 -4.26
N GLY A 215 10.70 21.23 -4.59
CA GLY A 215 11.38 22.36 -3.98
C GLY A 215 11.51 23.55 -4.95
N ASN A 216 11.54 24.76 -4.39
CA ASN A 216 11.86 26.00 -5.11
C ASN A 216 10.97 26.32 -6.33
N GLN A 217 9.66 26.07 -6.22
CA GLN A 217 8.70 26.28 -7.31
C GLN A 217 8.74 27.73 -7.85
N LEU A 218 8.76 28.74 -6.98
CA LEU A 218 8.83 30.15 -7.35
C LEU A 218 10.18 30.55 -7.99
N GLY A 219 11.30 30.00 -7.49
CA GLY A 219 12.62 30.29 -8.06
C GLY A 219 12.79 29.74 -9.48
N SER A 220 12.20 28.57 -9.76
CA SER A 220 12.13 28.02 -11.11
C SER A 220 11.37 28.94 -12.08
N LEU A 221 10.32 29.65 -11.64
CA LEU A 221 9.58 30.60 -12.49
C LEU A 221 10.38 31.85 -12.85
N ARG A 222 11.29 32.29 -11.97
CA ARG A 222 12.15 33.46 -12.20
C ARG A 222 13.33 33.15 -13.13
N LEU A 223 13.88 31.94 -13.07
CA LEU A 223 14.96 31.48 -13.96
C LEU A 223 14.60 31.60 -15.45
N PHE A 224 13.32 31.51 -15.80
CA PHE A 224 12.83 31.63 -17.17
C PHE A 224 12.21 33.01 -17.51
N ASN A 225 12.51 34.04 -16.71
CA ASN A 225 12.04 35.43 -16.91
C ASN A 225 10.50 35.58 -17.03
N THR A 226 9.76 34.66 -16.41
CA THR A 226 8.29 34.58 -16.47
C THR A 226 7.59 35.10 -15.22
N TYR A 227 8.35 35.57 -14.22
CA TYR A 227 7.83 36.08 -12.95
C TYR A 227 7.03 37.39 -13.11
N ASN A 228 7.29 38.17 -14.16
CA ASN A 228 6.62 39.46 -14.41
C ASN A 228 5.15 39.33 -14.88
N LYS A 229 4.62 38.10 -15.01
CA LYS A 229 3.22 37.81 -15.35
C LYS A 229 2.42 37.22 -14.18
N ILE A 230 3.06 37.08 -13.02
CA ILE A 230 2.45 36.52 -11.82
C ILE A 230 1.77 37.68 -11.08
N ASP A 231 0.54 37.45 -10.61
CA ASP A 231 -0.13 38.34 -9.67
C ASP A 231 0.77 38.58 -8.44
N ASP A 232 0.94 39.83 -8.03
CA ASP A 232 1.73 40.22 -6.85
C ASP A 232 1.24 39.50 -5.56
N ALA A 233 -0.01 39.02 -5.54
CA ALA A 233 -0.59 38.22 -4.47
C ALA A 233 -0.04 36.78 -4.38
N PHE A 234 0.64 36.27 -5.41
CA PHE A 234 1.19 34.91 -5.42
C PHE A 234 2.43 34.77 -4.53
N GLY A 235 3.00 35.87 -4.05
CA GLY A 235 4.04 35.86 -3.02
C GLY A 235 5.42 36.27 -3.54
N THR A 236 6.25 36.78 -2.62
CA THR A 236 7.56 37.33 -2.92
C THR A 236 8.61 36.23 -3.03
N TYR A 237 9.33 36.19 -4.16
CA TYR A 237 10.50 35.34 -4.32
C TYR A 237 11.60 35.72 -3.33
N GLN A 238 12.16 34.70 -2.66
CA GLN A 238 13.42 34.82 -1.94
C GLN A 238 14.44 33.88 -2.57
N GLU A 239 15.64 34.39 -2.84
CA GLU A 239 16.72 33.59 -3.39
C GLU A 239 17.16 32.49 -2.42
N GLN A 240 17.20 31.27 -2.93
CA GLN A 240 17.65 30.10 -2.19
C GLN A 240 19.03 29.71 -2.72
N THR A 241 20.07 30.00 -1.93
CA THR A 241 21.45 29.67 -2.30
C THR A 241 21.81 28.22 -1.98
N ASN A 242 21.05 27.57 -1.09
CA ASN A 242 21.22 26.17 -0.71
C ASN A 242 19.84 25.53 -0.48
N LEU A 243 19.61 24.35 -1.07
CA LEU A 243 18.41 23.55 -0.83
C LEU A 243 18.83 22.15 -0.38
N MET A 244 18.36 21.74 0.78
CA MET A 244 18.48 20.36 1.27
C MET A 244 17.09 19.89 1.68
N LEU A 245 16.64 18.79 1.08
CA LEU A 245 15.36 18.17 1.41
C LEU A 245 15.62 16.88 2.16
N VAL A 246 14.96 16.73 3.30
CA VAL A 246 15.03 15.53 4.12
C VAL A 246 13.62 15.01 4.28
N ASP A 247 13.43 13.74 3.99
CA ASP A 247 12.15 13.07 4.10
C ASP A 247 12.33 11.77 4.88
N LYS A 248 11.43 11.54 5.84
CA LYS A 248 11.39 10.31 6.63
C LYS A 248 10.17 9.51 6.20
N ILE A 249 10.41 8.40 5.51
CA ILE A 249 9.33 7.46 5.20
C ILE A 249 8.87 6.81 6.51
N PRO A 250 7.57 6.85 6.83
CA PRO A 250 7.07 6.29 8.09
C PRO A 250 7.09 4.76 8.09
N HIS A 251 7.12 4.18 9.30
CA HIS A 251 7.03 2.73 9.55
C HIS A 251 8.11 1.90 8.81
N ASN A 252 7.72 0.72 8.31
CA ASN A 252 8.58 -0.20 7.56
C ASN A 252 8.61 0.11 6.05
N GLY A 253 8.28 1.34 5.65
CA GLY A 253 8.31 1.73 4.24
C GLY A 253 9.74 1.63 3.68
N VAL A 254 9.88 0.91 2.57
CA VAL A 254 11.17 0.76 1.89
C VAL A 254 11.19 1.64 0.66
N ILE A 255 12.29 2.37 0.46
CA ILE A 255 12.53 3.13 -0.76
C ILE A 255 13.21 2.20 -1.77
N ASP A 256 12.54 2.00 -2.90
CA ASP A 256 13.17 1.45 -4.10
C ASP A 256 14.10 2.51 -4.70
N ILE A 257 15.40 2.30 -4.53
CA ILE A 257 16.42 3.28 -4.86
C ILE A 257 16.54 3.49 -6.37
N ASP A 258 16.21 2.47 -7.16
CA ASP A 258 16.31 2.50 -8.62
C ASP A 258 15.19 3.35 -9.25
N THR A 259 14.18 3.71 -8.45
CA THR A 259 13.05 4.56 -8.88
C THR A 259 13.26 6.04 -8.57
N ILE A 260 14.33 6.40 -7.84
CA ILE A 260 14.61 7.80 -7.50
C ILE A 260 15.06 8.53 -8.76
N SER A 261 14.37 9.63 -9.08
CA SER A 261 14.71 10.49 -10.19
C SER A 261 14.56 11.96 -9.84
N PHE A 262 15.33 12.80 -10.55
CA PHE A 262 15.33 14.25 -10.38
C PHE A 262 14.87 14.89 -11.69
N THR A 263 13.94 15.84 -11.59
CA THR A 263 13.41 16.58 -12.73
C THR A 263 13.47 18.07 -12.46
N ALA A 264 13.96 18.84 -13.41
CA ALA A 264 13.75 20.29 -13.45
C ALA A 264 12.50 20.57 -14.29
N VAL A 265 11.69 21.54 -13.87
CA VAL A 265 10.41 21.82 -14.55
C VAL A 265 10.41 23.22 -15.13
N ARG A 266 10.04 23.32 -16.40
CA ARG A 266 9.62 24.57 -17.02
C ARG A 266 8.09 24.58 -17.11
N TYR A 267 7.47 25.35 -16.23
CA TYR A 267 6.02 25.39 -16.14
C TYR A 267 5.38 26.11 -17.33
N ASN A 268 4.27 25.56 -17.82
CA ASN A 268 3.32 26.22 -18.70
C ASN A 268 2.45 27.18 -17.91
N TRP A 269 1.76 28.06 -18.63
CA TRP A 269 0.86 29.06 -18.07
C TRP A 269 -0.56 28.79 -18.57
N ALA A 270 -1.53 28.89 -17.67
CA ALA A 270 -2.93 28.82 -18.02
C ALA A 270 -3.75 29.78 -17.15
N GLU A 271 -4.86 30.23 -17.71
CA GLU A 271 -5.86 30.99 -16.97
C GLU A 271 -6.60 30.06 -15.99
N VAL A 272 -6.77 30.52 -14.75
CA VAL A 272 -7.57 29.83 -13.74
C VAL A 272 -9.02 29.86 -14.19
N PRO A 273 -9.71 28.70 -14.29
CA PRO A 273 -11.09 28.65 -14.74
C PRO A 273 -12.02 29.53 -13.90
N ALA A 274 -13.16 29.91 -14.47
CA ALA A 274 -14.20 30.69 -13.78
C ALA A 274 -14.68 30.06 -12.45
N GLY A 275 -14.62 28.72 -12.36
CA GLY A 275 -14.92 27.96 -11.13
C GLY A 275 -13.83 27.99 -10.06
N GLY A 276 -12.74 28.73 -10.27
CA GLY A 276 -11.59 28.80 -9.37
C GLY A 276 -10.66 27.58 -9.48
N ASN A 277 -9.68 27.51 -8.57
CA ASN A 277 -8.75 26.38 -8.50
C ASN A 277 -9.07 25.45 -7.32
N PRO A 278 -9.36 24.15 -7.54
CA PRO A 278 -9.71 23.22 -6.48
C PRO A 278 -8.53 22.79 -5.59
N HIS A 279 -7.29 22.98 -6.05
CA HIS A 279 -6.08 22.60 -5.33
C HIS A 279 -5.40 23.78 -4.63
N TYR A 280 -5.66 25.00 -5.10
CA TYR A 280 -5.09 26.22 -4.56
C TYR A 280 -6.17 27.29 -4.50
N THR A 281 -6.98 27.27 -3.44
CA THR A 281 -8.16 28.13 -3.28
C THR A 281 -7.87 29.63 -3.29
N SER A 282 -6.61 30.03 -3.12
CA SER A 282 -6.15 31.42 -3.23
C SER A 282 -5.87 31.88 -4.67
N ALA A 283 -5.90 30.99 -5.68
CA ALA A 283 -5.88 31.39 -7.08
C ALA A 283 -7.25 31.95 -7.49
N ALA A 284 -7.29 33.26 -7.75
CA ALA A 284 -8.50 33.91 -8.25
C ALA A 284 -8.83 33.45 -9.69
N ALA A 285 -10.11 33.25 -9.97
CA ALA A 285 -10.59 32.95 -11.32
C ALA A 285 -10.18 34.05 -12.32
N GLY A 286 -9.82 33.67 -13.54
CA GLY A 286 -9.37 34.58 -14.59
C GLY A 286 -7.90 35.02 -14.48
N THR A 287 -7.18 34.63 -13.42
CA THR A 287 -5.75 34.93 -13.29
C THR A 287 -4.90 33.95 -14.11
N VAL A 288 -3.81 34.43 -14.71
CA VAL A 288 -2.87 33.57 -15.44
C VAL A 288 -1.81 33.05 -14.47
N MET A 289 -1.74 31.73 -14.33
CA MET A 289 -0.95 31.06 -13.31
C MET A 289 -0.13 29.92 -13.92
N PRO A 290 1.03 29.59 -13.34
CA PRO A 290 1.82 28.44 -13.78
C PRO A 290 1.09 27.13 -13.41
N ILE A 291 1.12 26.15 -14.30
CA ILE A 291 0.43 24.86 -14.13
C ILE A 291 1.35 23.66 -14.35
N GLU A 292 1.13 22.54 -13.65
CA GLU A 292 1.89 21.31 -13.89
C GLU A 292 1.55 20.66 -15.25
N SER A 293 0.30 20.79 -15.71
CA SER A 293 -0.18 20.13 -16.91
C SER A 293 0.48 20.68 -18.18
N GLY A 294 0.92 19.77 -19.05
CA GLY A 294 1.61 20.08 -20.31
C GLY A 294 2.99 20.72 -20.14
N SER A 295 3.44 20.95 -18.90
CA SER A 295 4.75 21.54 -18.60
C SER A 295 5.88 20.64 -19.07
N ASN A 296 7.03 21.24 -19.33
CA ASN A 296 8.20 20.49 -19.75
C ASN A 296 8.98 19.99 -18.53
N TRP A 297 8.94 18.68 -18.31
CA TRP A 297 9.66 17.98 -17.25
C TRP A 297 10.98 17.47 -17.81
N LEU A 298 12.07 18.13 -17.45
CA LEU A 298 13.42 17.84 -17.93
C LEU A 298 14.10 16.88 -16.94
N PRO A 299 14.43 15.64 -17.33
CA PRO A 299 15.17 14.73 -16.47
C PRO A 299 16.60 15.25 -16.25
N VAL A 300 16.99 15.31 -14.98
CA VAL A 300 18.28 15.87 -14.53
C VAL A 300 19.01 14.94 -13.55
N SER A 301 18.54 13.70 -13.37
CA SER A 301 19.16 12.70 -12.49
C SER A 301 20.66 12.51 -12.76
N GLN A 302 21.10 12.64 -14.03
CA GLN A 302 22.50 12.53 -14.44
C GLN A 302 23.43 13.56 -13.79
N TYR A 303 22.90 14.66 -13.25
CA TYR A 303 23.69 15.68 -12.56
C TYR A 303 23.80 15.41 -11.06
N PHE A 304 23.07 14.41 -10.53
CA PHE A 304 23.08 14.07 -9.12
C PHE A 304 23.99 12.87 -8.83
N THR A 305 24.82 13.00 -7.81
CA THR A 305 25.65 11.90 -7.31
C THR A 305 24.96 11.19 -6.15
N GLN A 306 24.75 9.89 -6.29
CA GLN A 306 24.26 9.07 -5.18
C GLN A 306 25.40 8.81 -4.18
N ILE A 307 25.15 9.08 -2.91
CA ILE A 307 26.02 8.69 -1.81
C ILE A 307 25.44 7.43 -1.18
N THR A 308 26.23 6.37 -1.17
CA THR A 308 25.87 5.09 -0.56
C THR A 308 26.21 5.10 0.92
N GLN A 309 25.26 4.65 1.74
CA GLN A 309 25.47 4.47 3.17
C GLN A 309 26.49 3.35 3.43
N SER A 310 27.48 3.60 4.29
CA SER A 310 28.36 2.54 4.80
C SER A 310 27.79 1.87 6.05
N SER A 311 28.22 0.65 6.36
CA SER A 311 27.77 -0.09 7.56
C SER A 311 28.07 0.62 8.90
N SER A 312 29.05 1.52 8.93
CA SER A 312 29.41 2.34 10.09
C SER A 312 28.70 3.70 10.14
N ASP A 313 27.88 4.04 9.13
CA ASP A 313 27.21 5.34 9.11
C ASP A 313 26.08 5.41 10.13
N THR A 314 26.11 6.45 10.97
CA THR A 314 24.93 6.93 11.69
C THR A 314 24.12 7.84 10.77
N TYR A 315 22.89 8.15 11.19
CA TYR A 315 22.07 9.12 10.47
C TYR A 315 22.81 10.46 10.30
N ASP A 316 23.43 10.97 11.36
CA ASP A 316 24.14 12.25 11.35
C ASP A 316 25.40 12.22 10.47
N SER A 317 26.19 11.14 10.51
CA SER A 317 27.39 11.02 9.67
C SER A 317 27.01 10.92 8.20
N PHE A 318 25.95 10.17 7.87
CA PHE A 318 25.44 10.06 6.52
C PHE A 318 24.85 11.39 6.01
N TYR A 319 24.04 12.05 6.84
CA TYR A 319 23.49 13.37 6.54
C TYR A 319 24.58 14.40 6.25
N ALA A 320 25.66 14.41 7.04
CA ALA A 320 26.81 15.28 6.80
C ALA A 320 27.52 14.99 5.47
N LYS A 321 27.66 13.72 5.07
CA LYS A 321 28.22 13.33 3.76
C LYS A 321 27.39 13.90 2.60
N ILE A 322 26.06 13.78 2.65
CA ILE A 322 25.16 14.37 1.64
C ILE A 322 25.36 15.89 1.59
N LYS A 323 25.31 16.55 2.76
CA LYS A 323 25.40 18.01 2.84
C LYS A 323 26.73 18.57 2.30
N ALA A 324 27.82 17.81 2.42
CA ALA A 324 29.15 18.23 1.96
C ALA A 324 29.30 18.26 0.44
N GLN A 325 28.45 17.54 -0.31
CA GLN A 325 28.54 17.44 -1.76
C GLN A 325 27.34 18.08 -2.44
N LYS A 326 27.59 19.07 -3.30
CA LYS A 326 26.55 19.68 -4.14
C LYS A 326 25.97 18.64 -5.10
N LEU A 327 24.68 18.77 -5.39
CA LEU A 327 23.94 17.88 -6.29
C LEU A 327 24.15 16.41 -5.89
N SER A 328 23.93 16.11 -4.61
CA SER A 328 24.02 14.75 -4.10
C SER A 328 22.71 14.32 -3.43
N TYR A 329 22.52 13.01 -3.34
CA TYR A 329 21.38 12.42 -2.66
C TYR A 329 21.76 11.06 -2.07
N GLY A 330 20.95 10.57 -1.16
CA GLY A 330 21.15 9.24 -0.60
C GLY A 330 19.96 8.81 0.25
N VAL A 331 19.87 7.51 0.50
CA VAL A 331 18.85 6.91 1.35
C VAL A 331 19.54 6.32 2.57
N PHE A 332 19.25 6.87 3.74
CA PHE A 332 19.68 6.27 5.00
C PHE A 332 18.72 5.12 5.35
N ARG A 333 19.26 3.93 5.56
CA ARG A 333 18.52 2.75 6.02
C ARG A 333 18.95 2.43 7.45
N GLU A 334 17.99 2.44 8.35
CA GLU A 334 18.24 1.99 9.71
C GLU A 334 18.35 0.46 9.70
N LEU A 335 19.56 -0.06 9.96
CA LEU A 335 19.78 -1.49 10.10
C LEU A 335 19.10 -1.95 11.39
N VAL A 336 17.95 -2.61 11.28
CA VAL A 336 17.34 -3.31 12.42
C VAL A 336 18.12 -4.60 12.69
N ILE A 337 19.29 -4.46 13.33
CA ILE A 337 20.05 -5.60 13.85
C ILE A 337 19.50 -5.93 15.24
N GLY A 338 18.76 -7.04 15.35
CA GLY A 338 18.43 -7.68 16.63
C GLY A 338 17.32 -6.99 17.42
N LYS A 339 16.19 -7.68 17.62
CA LYS A 339 15.18 -7.32 18.62
C LYS A 339 15.84 -6.97 19.96
N THR A 340 15.67 -5.75 20.45
CA THR A 340 15.75 -5.48 21.88
C THR A 340 14.62 -4.53 22.29
N LYS A 341 13.75 -5.05 23.17
CA LYS A 341 12.75 -4.29 23.94
C LYS A 341 13.40 -3.07 24.60
N TYR A 342 12.80 -1.89 24.46
CA TYR A 342 12.76 -0.91 25.55
C TYR A 342 11.36 -0.33 25.70
N LYS A 343 10.94 -0.34 26.97
CA LYS A 343 9.71 0.20 27.54
C LYS A 343 9.51 1.64 27.09
N ASN A 344 8.28 1.99 26.71
CA ASN A 344 7.81 3.34 26.98
C ASN A 344 7.67 3.47 28.51
N ILE A 345 8.55 4.29 29.08
CA ILE A 345 8.22 5.08 30.26
C ILE A 345 7.23 6.15 29.76
N ILE A 346 6.22 6.42 30.60
CA ILE A 346 5.04 7.29 30.41
C ILE A 346 5.34 8.52 29.55
#